data_AF-A0A2V9QN71-F1
#
_entry.id   AF-A0A2V9QN71-F1
#
_cell.length_a   1.000
_cell.length_b   1.000
_cell.length_c   1.000
_cell.angle_alpha   90.00
_cell.angle_beta   90.00
_cell.angle_gamma   90.00
#
_symmetry.space_group_name_H-M   'P 1'
#
loop_
_entity.id
_entity.type
_entity.pdbx_description
1 polymer ?
#
loop_
_entity_poly.entity_id
_entity_poly.type
_entity_poly.pdbx_seq_one_letter_code
_entity_poly.pdbx_strand_id
1 'polypeptide(L)'
;METLLQDVRFGFRMLVKSPGFTIVAVLTVALGIGANAAIFSLVNGILLQPLPYSHPEQLVSVRATYPPGALAAMREQVHTMEVGGYSEGHELNLTRRGDPVRLTSTLVSAELFSILGVRPELGRTLYPGEDRAGQDNYVVLSHALWEQRFGRDVTIIGRSIELEGISREVIGVMPADFHFPSPKTQLWLPLHNDPRAQGYWADDFMPVIGRLRPGATLHQADAEIQLFQSHVGELFPWPMPKAWNADVNVVPLQSGMVANIRTRLLLLLGAVGMVLLIACANVANLMLSRAATREKEIAVRSALGAGRQRIIEQLLTESVVLAALGGLVGLAFARAGLWLLRAKLPPDTPRLTDVHLDWRVLVFAALVSLVTGLLFGLAPALQFSRGNFVESLNSGGRGAAASVSQRLRGGLVVGEVAFAMLLVISAGLLIRSFWALSHISPGFQSEHVVTARITPNQSFCTDAARCLSFYHVLLDKLQSSPGVSTAALVNDLPLGGTVTKRSVRVEEYLNPIAGLQPLLWLHAVTPNYFHVMQIPLLSGRGFTPADESGPPVVIMTAASARKFWPGQDAIGKHMQFARDKEWRTVVGVLADVRAYDLQNTVPTWIDGAVYSPYSPRASME
;
A
#
# COMPACT_ATOMS: atom_id res chain seq x y z
N MET A 1 43.81 -16.70 -20.81
CA MET A 1 42.48 -16.57 -21.46
C MET A 1 42.09 -17.83 -22.23
N GLU A 2 43.01 -18.47 -22.97
CA GLU A 2 42.74 -19.71 -23.73
C GLU A 2 42.23 -20.88 -22.87
N THR A 3 42.73 -21.02 -21.64
CA THR A 3 42.36 -22.09 -20.70
C THR A 3 40.91 -21.98 -20.21
N LEU A 4 40.44 -20.76 -19.92
CA LEU A 4 39.10 -20.49 -19.39
C LEU A 4 38.02 -20.70 -20.46
N LEU A 5 38.33 -20.34 -21.71
CA LEU A 5 37.44 -20.53 -22.86
C LEU A 5 37.28 -22.02 -23.22
N GLN A 6 38.37 -22.80 -23.06
CA GLN A 6 38.31 -24.25 -23.14
C GLN A 6 37.45 -24.86 -22.03
N ASP A 7 37.55 -24.37 -20.79
CA ASP A 7 36.76 -24.87 -19.66
C ASP A 7 35.26 -24.58 -19.82
N VAL A 8 34.90 -23.40 -20.33
CA VAL A 8 33.50 -23.06 -20.66
C VAL A 8 32.96 -24.00 -21.75
N ARG A 9 33.72 -24.20 -22.84
CA ARG A 9 33.31 -25.09 -23.94
C ARG A 9 33.21 -26.54 -23.47
N PHE A 10 34.13 -26.97 -22.61
CA PHE A 10 34.10 -28.28 -21.98
C PHE A 10 32.87 -28.44 -21.09
N GLY A 11 32.58 -27.45 -20.23
CA GLY A 11 31.44 -27.49 -19.33
C GLY A 11 30.13 -27.56 -20.07
N PHE A 12 29.95 -26.74 -21.11
CA PHE A 12 28.77 -26.82 -21.97
C PHE A 12 28.61 -28.21 -22.60
N ARG A 13 29.70 -28.80 -23.12
CA ARG A 13 29.69 -30.17 -23.68
C ARG A 13 29.31 -31.22 -22.63
N MET A 14 29.77 -31.07 -21.39
CA MET A 14 29.43 -32.00 -20.31
C MET A 14 27.98 -31.88 -19.84
N LEU A 15 27.38 -30.70 -19.95
CA LEU A 15 25.95 -30.48 -19.69
C LEU A 15 25.09 -31.17 -20.76
N VAL A 16 25.45 -31.05 -22.04
CA VAL A 16 24.73 -31.71 -23.15
C VAL A 16 24.79 -33.24 -23.05
N LYS A 17 25.92 -33.80 -22.57
CA LYS A 17 26.08 -35.25 -22.36
C LYS A 17 25.22 -35.82 -21.22
N SER A 18 24.63 -34.98 -20.37
CA SER A 18 23.82 -35.41 -19.23
C SER A 18 22.50 -34.64 -19.15
N PRO A 19 21.61 -34.81 -20.12
CA PRO A 19 20.44 -33.94 -20.28
C PRO A 19 19.51 -33.98 -19.05
N GLY A 20 19.27 -35.15 -18.45
CA GLY A 20 18.40 -35.27 -17.28
C GLY A 20 18.90 -34.47 -16.06
N PHE A 21 20.18 -34.62 -15.71
CA PHE A 21 20.81 -33.83 -14.64
C PHE A 21 20.76 -32.33 -14.96
N THR A 22 21.13 -31.95 -16.18
CA THR A 22 21.21 -30.55 -16.60
C THR A 22 19.84 -29.88 -16.52
N ILE A 23 18.78 -30.54 -17.02
CA ILE A 23 17.41 -29.99 -16.99
C ILE A 23 16.96 -29.77 -15.55
N VAL A 24 17.09 -30.78 -14.69
CA VAL A 24 16.65 -30.68 -13.28
C VAL A 24 17.43 -29.59 -12.55
N ALA A 25 18.76 -29.54 -12.73
CA ALA A 25 19.59 -28.54 -12.07
C ALA A 25 19.31 -27.12 -12.59
N VAL A 26 19.18 -26.94 -13.91
CA VAL A 26 18.86 -25.63 -14.52
C VAL A 26 17.49 -25.15 -14.07
N LEU A 27 16.45 -25.99 -14.07
CA LEU A 27 15.10 -25.61 -13.60
C LEU A 27 15.08 -25.26 -12.11
N THR A 28 15.80 -26.02 -11.28
CA THR A 28 15.89 -25.78 -9.84
C THR A 28 16.55 -24.42 -9.56
N VAL A 29 17.68 -24.13 -10.22
CA VAL A 29 18.35 -22.82 -10.12
C VAL A 29 17.47 -21.71 -10.71
N ALA A 30 16.84 -21.95 -11.86
CA ALA A 30 15.99 -20.97 -12.53
C ALA A 30 14.81 -20.54 -11.66
N LEU A 31 14.16 -21.46 -10.95
CA LEU A 31 13.07 -21.12 -10.03
C LEU A 31 13.58 -20.23 -8.88
N GLY A 32 14.70 -20.60 -8.26
CA GLY A 32 15.29 -19.83 -7.16
C GLY A 32 15.74 -18.43 -7.58
N ILE A 33 16.49 -18.32 -8.69
CA ILE A 33 16.99 -17.04 -9.20
C ILE A 33 15.84 -16.20 -9.76
N GLY A 34 14.91 -16.80 -10.50
CA GLY A 34 13.77 -16.11 -11.08
C GLY A 34 12.83 -15.52 -10.03
N ALA A 35 12.53 -16.28 -8.97
CA ALA A 35 11.74 -15.76 -7.86
C ALA A 35 12.47 -14.61 -7.15
N ASN A 36 13.77 -14.74 -6.88
CA ASN A 36 14.56 -13.66 -6.28
C ASN A 36 14.60 -12.42 -7.17
N ALA A 37 14.79 -12.58 -8.49
CA ALA A 37 14.79 -11.47 -9.44
C ALA A 37 13.43 -10.78 -9.53
N ALA A 38 12.31 -11.51 -9.48
CA ALA A 38 10.96 -10.94 -9.45
C ALA A 38 10.71 -10.12 -8.18
N ILE A 39 11.03 -10.66 -7.00
CA ILE A 39 10.85 -9.95 -5.73
C ILE A 39 11.83 -8.78 -5.60
N PHE A 40 13.07 -8.94 -6.06
CA PHE A 40 14.03 -7.85 -6.12
C PHE A 40 13.56 -6.74 -7.06
N SER A 41 12.87 -7.05 -8.15
CA SER A 41 12.26 -6.03 -9.03
C SER A 41 11.22 -5.20 -8.27
N LEU A 42 10.39 -5.82 -7.44
CA LEU A 42 9.43 -5.13 -6.57
C LEU A 42 10.15 -4.25 -5.55
N VAL A 43 11.17 -4.78 -4.88
CA VAL A 43 11.99 -4.03 -3.92
C VAL A 43 12.70 -2.87 -4.59
N ASN A 44 13.27 -3.06 -5.78
CA ASN A 44 13.97 -2.02 -6.52
C ASN A 44 12.99 -0.92 -6.96
N GLY A 45 11.89 -1.28 -7.63
CA GLY A 45 10.90 -0.30 -8.12
C GLY A 45 10.19 0.45 -6.99
N ILE A 46 9.84 -0.23 -5.89
CA ILE A 46 9.05 0.39 -4.81
C ILE A 46 9.95 1.06 -3.76
N LEU A 47 11.07 0.43 -3.37
CA LEU A 47 11.87 0.86 -2.21
C LEU A 47 13.19 1.56 -2.58
N LEU A 48 13.80 1.28 -3.73
CA LEU A 48 15.16 1.77 -4.05
C LEU A 48 15.18 2.83 -5.15
N GLN A 49 14.25 2.76 -6.10
CA GLN A 49 14.20 3.71 -7.20
C GLN A 49 13.77 5.09 -6.67
N PRO A 50 14.56 6.14 -6.92
CA PRO A 50 14.25 7.48 -6.43
C PRO A 50 12.91 7.95 -7.01
N LEU A 51 12.26 8.87 -6.31
CA LEU A 51 11.03 9.49 -6.80
C LEU A 51 11.32 10.31 -8.07
N PRO A 52 10.40 10.36 -9.05
CA PRO A 52 10.53 11.13 -10.29
C PRO A 52 10.29 12.63 -10.06
N TYR A 53 10.93 13.19 -9.04
CA TYR A 53 10.80 14.58 -8.60
C TYR A 53 12.17 15.24 -8.58
N SER A 54 12.22 16.57 -8.73
CA SER A 54 13.47 17.31 -8.66
C SER A 54 14.03 17.29 -7.24
N HIS A 55 15.30 16.91 -7.05
CA HIS A 55 15.96 16.78 -5.73
C HIS A 55 15.14 15.95 -4.72
N PRO A 56 14.87 14.65 -5.01
CA PRO A 56 14.01 13.81 -4.17
C PRO A 56 14.57 13.60 -2.75
N GLU A 57 15.87 13.78 -2.57
CA GLU A 57 16.56 13.73 -1.28
C GLU A 57 16.13 14.83 -0.29
N GLN A 58 15.58 15.94 -0.80
CA GLN A 58 15.06 17.04 0.03
C GLN A 58 13.58 16.86 0.39
N LEU A 59 12.89 15.90 -0.24
CA LEU A 59 11.46 15.70 -0.03
C LEU A 59 11.21 14.88 1.23
N VAL A 60 10.34 15.42 2.07
CA VAL A 60 9.95 14.82 3.34
C VAL A 60 8.44 14.70 3.47
N SER A 61 8.02 13.74 4.27
CA SER A 61 6.63 13.56 4.70
C SER A 61 6.59 13.76 6.20
N VAL A 62 5.61 14.52 6.68
CA VAL A 62 5.29 14.57 8.11
C VAL A 62 4.35 13.41 8.39
N ARG A 63 4.75 12.46 9.25
CA ARG A 63 3.94 11.28 9.61
C ARG A 63 2.86 11.63 10.63
N ALA A 64 1.98 12.51 10.21
CA ALA A 64 0.85 12.99 10.96
C ALA A 64 -0.16 13.55 9.97
N THR A 65 -1.38 13.74 10.44
CA THR A 65 -2.39 14.46 9.67
C THR A 65 -2.77 15.72 10.41
N TYR A 66 -2.98 16.81 9.67
CA TYR A 66 -3.21 18.13 10.24
C TYR A 66 -4.54 18.71 9.75
N PRO A 67 -5.25 19.50 10.57
CA PRO A 67 -6.36 20.28 10.05
C PRO A 67 -5.83 21.30 9.03
N PRO A 68 -6.61 21.71 8.01
CA PRO A 68 -6.20 22.74 7.05
C PRO A 68 -5.53 23.94 7.71
N GLY A 69 -6.14 24.51 8.74
CA GLY A 69 -5.59 25.70 9.41
C GLY A 69 -4.16 25.52 9.95
N ALA A 70 -3.75 24.30 10.30
CA ALA A 70 -2.40 24.02 10.76
C ALA A 70 -1.37 24.09 9.63
N LEU A 71 -1.75 23.85 8.37
CA LEU A 71 -0.85 24.06 7.24
C LEU A 71 -0.45 25.54 7.11
N ALA A 72 -1.39 26.47 7.30
CA ALA A 72 -1.10 27.90 7.26
C ALA A 72 -0.13 28.30 8.39
N ALA A 73 -0.37 27.83 9.61
CA ALA A 73 0.52 28.05 10.74
C ALA A 73 1.92 27.43 10.53
N MET A 74 1.98 26.22 9.95
CA MET A 74 3.26 25.59 9.61
C MET A 74 4.04 26.42 8.58
N ARG A 75 3.39 26.98 7.56
CA ARG A 75 4.06 27.85 6.57
C ARG A 75 4.72 29.07 7.23
N GLU A 76 4.12 29.61 8.28
CA GLU A 76 4.64 30.77 9.01
C GLU A 76 5.74 30.42 10.01
N GLN A 77 5.64 29.27 10.67
CA GLN A 77 6.47 28.92 11.83
C GLN A 77 7.58 27.91 11.55
N VAL A 78 7.43 27.10 10.48
CA VAL A 78 8.44 26.12 10.07
C VAL A 78 9.36 26.77 9.03
N HIS A 79 10.65 26.87 9.36
CA HIS A 79 11.65 27.54 8.54
C HIS A 79 12.67 26.58 7.92
N THR A 80 12.77 25.35 8.41
CA THR A 80 13.67 24.32 7.86
C THR A 80 13.19 23.73 6.54
N MET A 81 11.89 23.85 6.23
CA MET A 81 11.30 23.33 5.00
C MET A 81 10.15 24.20 4.48
N GLU A 82 9.90 24.12 3.18
CA GLU A 82 8.63 24.53 2.58
C GLU A 82 7.60 23.42 2.78
N VAL A 83 6.36 23.75 3.14
CA VAL A 83 5.31 22.79 3.47
C VAL A 83 4.11 22.90 2.53
N GLY A 84 3.55 21.74 2.16
CA GLY A 84 2.39 21.63 1.30
C GLY A 84 1.45 20.53 1.81
N GLY A 85 0.15 20.82 1.79
CA GLY A 85 -0.91 19.87 2.08
C GLY A 85 -1.61 19.39 0.80
N TYR A 86 -2.19 18.20 0.91
CA TYR A 86 -3.08 17.65 -0.12
C TYR A 86 -4.18 16.81 0.54
N SER A 87 -5.30 16.60 -0.14
CA SER A 87 -6.33 15.68 0.33
C SER A 87 -6.21 14.29 -0.30
N GLU A 88 -6.71 13.28 0.39
CA GLU A 88 -6.92 11.96 -0.20
C GLU A 88 -8.14 12.00 -1.14
N GLY A 89 -8.04 11.36 -2.31
CA GLY A 89 -8.81 11.73 -3.50
C GLY A 89 -10.33 11.88 -3.33
N HIS A 90 -10.89 12.91 -3.96
CA HIS A 90 -12.33 13.20 -4.02
C HIS A 90 -12.89 12.85 -5.39
N GLU A 91 -14.03 12.17 -5.41
CA GLU A 91 -14.75 11.90 -6.66
C GLU A 91 -15.60 13.10 -7.07
N LEU A 92 -15.55 13.46 -8.34
CA LEU A 92 -16.33 14.55 -8.91
C LEU A 92 -16.74 14.28 -10.35
N ASN A 93 -17.87 14.82 -10.77
CA ASN A 93 -18.44 14.60 -12.09
C ASN A 93 -18.04 15.72 -13.05
N LEU A 94 -17.46 15.32 -14.18
CA LEU A 94 -17.33 16.16 -15.35
C LEU A 94 -18.65 16.14 -16.14
N THR A 95 -19.20 17.32 -16.40
CA THR A 95 -20.50 17.51 -17.07
C THR A 95 -20.38 18.42 -18.30
N ARG A 96 -21.46 18.54 -19.10
CA ARG A 96 -21.58 19.36 -20.34
C ARG A 96 -20.72 19.00 -21.56
N ARG A 97 -19.85 17.98 -21.52
CA ARG A 97 -19.13 17.45 -22.70
C ARG A 97 -19.31 15.93 -22.86
N GLY A 98 -20.43 15.54 -23.46
CA GLY A 98 -20.83 14.15 -23.65
C GLY A 98 -21.45 13.54 -22.39
N ASP A 99 -21.31 12.22 -22.24
CA ASP A 99 -21.81 11.50 -21.06
C ASP A 99 -21.11 11.99 -19.78
N PRO A 100 -21.85 12.16 -18.66
CA PRO A 100 -21.26 12.46 -17.37
C PRO A 100 -20.25 11.38 -16.99
N VAL A 101 -19.06 11.81 -16.58
CA VAL A 101 -18.00 10.89 -16.13
C VAL A 101 -17.50 11.33 -14.78
N ARG A 102 -17.41 10.34 -13.89
CA ARG A 102 -16.80 10.49 -12.59
C ARG A 102 -15.29 10.45 -12.71
N LEU A 103 -14.65 11.48 -12.17
CA LEU A 103 -13.22 11.66 -12.10
C LEU A 103 -12.76 11.64 -10.66
N THR A 104 -11.54 11.18 -10.42
CA THR A 104 -10.89 11.31 -9.11
C THR A 104 -9.98 12.53 -9.10
N SER A 105 -10.22 13.42 -8.15
CA SER A 105 -9.50 14.68 -7.95
C SER A 105 -8.72 14.67 -6.65
N THR A 106 -7.72 15.54 -6.55
CA THR A 106 -7.01 15.78 -5.29
C THR A 106 -6.99 17.28 -5.03
N LEU A 107 -7.39 17.69 -3.82
CA LEU A 107 -7.22 19.08 -3.39
C LEU A 107 -5.76 19.28 -3.02
N VAL A 108 -5.15 20.37 -3.49
CA VAL A 108 -3.73 20.64 -3.27
C VAL A 108 -3.49 22.09 -2.88
N SER A 109 -2.56 22.28 -1.96
CA SER A 109 -1.97 23.59 -1.70
C SER A 109 -1.28 24.16 -2.93
N ALA A 110 -1.20 25.48 -3.01
CA ALA A 110 -0.55 26.15 -4.15
C ALA A 110 0.93 25.75 -4.32
N GLU A 111 1.64 25.55 -3.22
CA GLU A 111 3.07 25.24 -3.15
C GLU A 111 3.36 23.76 -3.42
N LEU A 112 2.35 22.89 -3.51
CA LEU A 112 2.57 21.45 -3.66
C LEU A 112 3.40 21.14 -4.90
N PHE A 113 3.09 21.76 -6.04
CA PHE A 113 3.80 21.49 -7.29
C PHE A 113 5.24 22.01 -7.29
N SER A 114 5.49 23.18 -6.66
CA SER A 114 6.85 23.70 -6.49
C SER A 114 7.66 22.87 -5.50
N ILE A 115 7.03 22.40 -4.42
CA ILE A 115 7.61 21.46 -3.47
C ILE A 115 7.97 20.17 -4.16
N LEU A 116 7.13 19.60 -5.03
CA LEU A 116 7.49 18.40 -5.81
C LEU A 116 8.50 18.72 -6.93
N GLY A 117 8.67 19.99 -7.28
CA GLY A 117 9.59 20.44 -8.32
C GLY A 117 9.19 19.91 -9.70
N VAL A 118 7.89 19.82 -9.97
CA VAL A 118 7.32 19.34 -11.23
C VAL A 118 6.75 20.52 -12.01
N ARG A 119 7.02 20.54 -13.31
CA ARG A 119 6.52 21.57 -14.22
C ARG A 119 5.40 20.98 -15.08
N PRO A 120 4.34 21.73 -15.36
CA PRO A 120 3.30 21.29 -16.28
C PRO A 120 3.86 21.21 -17.71
N GLU A 121 3.35 20.26 -18.50
CA GLU A 121 3.68 20.16 -19.92
C GLU A 121 3.01 21.27 -20.75
N LEU A 122 1.88 21.79 -20.25
CA LEU A 122 1.12 22.87 -20.87
C LEU A 122 0.58 23.81 -19.79
N GLY A 123 0.67 25.12 -20.00
CA GLY A 123 0.14 26.13 -19.08
C GLY A 123 1.00 26.32 -17.82
N ARG A 124 0.34 26.43 -16.67
CA ARG A 124 0.94 26.70 -15.35
C ARG A 124 0.28 25.87 -14.24
N THR A 125 0.91 25.85 -13.07
CA THR A 125 0.32 25.34 -11.83
C THR A 125 -0.33 26.49 -11.04
N LEU A 126 -0.87 26.16 -9.87
CA LEU A 126 -1.37 27.14 -8.91
C LEU A 126 -0.26 28.08 -8.45
N TYR A 127 -0.58 29.36 -8.31
CA TYR A 127 0.26 30.37 -7.69
C TYR A 127 -0.05 30.53 -6.20
N PRO A 128 0.92 30.97 -5.38
CA PRO A 128 0.67 31.26 -3.97
C PRO A 128 -0.53 32.19 -3.76
N GLY A 129 -1.50 31.76 -2.96
CA GLY A 129 -2.73 32.50 -2.69
C GLY A 129 -3.93 32.14 -3.57
N GLU A 130 -3.74 31.34 -4.63
CA GLU A 130 -4.85 30.74 -5.41
C GLU A 130 -5.49 29.53 -4.71
N ASP A 131 -4.99 29.15 -3.53
CA ASP A 131 -5.56 28.16 -2.60
C ASP A 131 -6.38 28.80 -1.45
N ARG A 132 -6.73 30.08 -1.57
CA ARG A 132 -7.59 30.80 -0.63
C ARG A 132 -9.08 30.60 -0.95
N ALA A 133 -9.92 30.62 0.09
CA ALA A 133 -11.37 30.54 -0.06
C ALA A 133 -11.92 31.57 -1.07
N GLY A 134 -12.78 31.12 -1.99
CA GLY A 134 -13.38 31.95 -3.03
C GLY A 134 -12.62 31.96 -4.37
N GLN A 135 -11.53 31.19 -4.50
CA GLN A 135 -10.77 31.01 -5.74
C GLN A 135 -10.89 29.58 -6.30
N ASP A 136 -12.05 28.98 -6.16
CA ASP A 136 -12.39 27.58 -6.50
C ASP A 136 -12.44 27.29 -8.02
N ASN A 137 -12.01 28.25 -8.83
CA ASN A 137 -12.25 28.30 -10.26
C ASN A 137 -11.09 27.72 -11.07
N TYR A 138 -10.05 27.19 -10.46
CA TYR A 138 -8.90 26.65 -11.20
C TYR A 138 -8.83 25.13 -11.15
N VAL A 139 -8.34 24.54 -12.23
CA VAL A 139 -8.07 23.11 -12.32
C VAL A 139 -6.80 22.83 -13.12
N VAL A 140 -6.00 21.89 -12.61
CA VAL A 140 -4.86 21.31 -13.33
C VAL A 140 -5.23 19.89 -13.73
N LEU A 141 -5.06 19.52 -15.00
CA LEU A 141 -5.43 18.20 -15.52
C LEU A 141 -4.23 17.25 -15.53
N SER A 142 -4.48 15.95 -15.38
CA SER A 142 -3.51 14.93 -15.75
C SER A 142 -3.39 14.80 -17.26
N HIS A 143 -2.20 14.40 -17.74
CA HIS A 143 -1.99 14.06 -19.15
C HIS A 143 -3.02 13.04 -19.66
N ALA A 144 -3.29 11.99 -18.88
CA ALA A 144 -4.21 10.92 -19.27
C ALA A 144 -5.64 11.45 -19.50
N LEU A 145 -6.13 12.34 -18.62
CA LEU A 145 -7.44 12.95 -18.79
C LEU A 145 -7.47 13.89 -20.01
N TRP A 146 -6.43 14.70 -20.19
CA TRP A 146 -6.29 15.58 -21.35
C TRP A 146 -6.26 14.82 -22.68
N GLU A 147 -5.52 13.72 -22.76
CA GLU A 147 -5.48 12.86 -23.94
C GLU A 147 -6.81 12.16 -24.20
N GLN A 148 -7.34 11.45 -23.20
CA GLN A 148 -8.51 10.58 -23.39
C GLN A 148 -9.81 11.36 -23.63
N ARG A 149 -9.96 12.55 -23.04
CA ARG A 149 -11.22 13.30 -23.05
C ARG A 149 -11.17 14.62 -23.79
N PHE A 150 -10.00 15.22 -23.87
CA PHE A 150 -9.81 16.49 -24.55
C PHE A 150 -9.02 16.33 -25.86
N GLY A 151 -8.70 15.10 -26.27
CA GLY A 151 -8.10 14.82 -27.58
C GLY A 151 -6.75 15.47 -27.78
N ARG A 152 -6.00 15.73 -26.69
CA ARG A 152 -4.77 16.52 -26.70
C ARG A 152 -4.92 17.94 -27.25
N ASP A 153 -6.10 18.56 -27.05
CA ASP A 153 -6.35 19.94 -27.45
C ASP A 153 -5.49 20.93 -26.63
N VAL A 154 -4.48 21.53 -27.26
CA VAL A 154 -3.59 22.52 -26.63
C VAL A 154 -4.31 23.84 -26.31
N THR A 155 -5.46 24.09 -26.93
CA THR A 155 -6.28 25.28 -26.66
C THR A 155 -7.17 25.12 -25.41
N ILE A 156 -6.99 24.03 -24.65
CA ILE A 156 -7.71 23.79 -23.40
C ILE A 156 -7.31 24.78 -22.29
N ILE A 157 -6.08 25.31 -22.31
CA ILE A 157 -5.62 26.30 -21.33
C ILE A 157 -6.47 27.58 -21.45
N GLY A 158 -6.96 28.08 -20.32
CA GLY A 158 -7.84 29.24 -20.25
C GLY A 158 -9.31 28.93 -20.57
N ARG A 159 -9.66 27.68 -20.92
CA ARG A 159 -11.05 27.28 -21.10
C ARG A 159 -11.62 26.74 -19.79
N SER A 160 -12.91 26.97 -19.59
CA SER A 160 -13.61 26.40 -18.45
C SER A 160 -14.19 25.02 -18.74
N ILE A 161 -14.08 24.12 -17.75
CA ILE A 161 -14.76 22.84 -17.68
C ILE A 161 -15.71 22.83 -16.49
N GLU A 162 -16.82 22.11 -16.62
CA GLU A 162 -17.83 22.05 -15.56
C GLU A 162 -17.65 20.79 -14.72
N LEU A 163 -17.16 20.99 -13.51
CA LEU A 163 -16.91 19.94 -12.53
C LEU A 163 -17.90 20.15 -11.37
N GLU A 164 -18.80 19.18 -11.13
CA GLU A 164 -19.83 19.30 -10.08
C GLU A 164 -20.76 20.52 -10.25
N GLY A 165 -21.05 20.90 -11.49
CA GLY A 165 -21.85 22.09 -11.79
C GLY A 165 -21.11 23.42 -11.58
N ILE A 166 -19.85 23.38 -11.15
CA ILE A 166 -19.00 24.56 -10.95
C ILE A 166 -18.06 24.69 -12.15
N SER A 167 -18.08 25.88 -12.78
CA SER A 167 -17.23 26.21 -13.91
C SER A 167 -15.81 26.52 -13.44
N ARG A 168 -14.84 25.70 -13.85
CA ARG A 168 -13.43 25.84 -13.48
C ARG A 168 -12.55 25.97 -14.72
N GLU A 169 -11.75 27.03 -14.78
CA GLU A 169 -10.72 27.29 -15.78
C GLU A 169 -9.56 26.30 -15.67
N VAL A 170 -9.23 25.68 -16.80
CA VAL A 170 -8.06 24.82 -16.94
C VAL A 170 -6.82 25.69 -17.07
N ILE A 171 -5.95 25.65 -16.07
CA ILE A 171 -4.73 26.48 -16.03
C ILE A 171 -3.48 25.71 -16.44
N GLY A 172 -3.51 24.37 -16.39
CA GLY A 172 -2.36 23.55 -16.77
C GLY A 172 -2.67 22.07 -16.98
N VAL A 173 -1.73 21.38 -17.63
CA VAL A 173 -1.71 19.93 -17.80
C VAL A 173 -0.39 19.39 -17.26
N MET A 174 -0.44 18.38 -16.40
CA MET A 174 0.74 17.73 -15.83
C MET A 174 1.33 16.69 -16.78
N PRO A 175 2.65 16.44 -16.73
CA PRO A 175 3.31 15.40 -17.53
C PRO A 175 2.74 13.99 -17.32
N ALA A 176 2.90 13.12 -18.32
CA ALA A 176 2.37 11.76 -18.30
C ALA A 176 2.92 10.85 -17.19
N ASP A 177 4.12 11.13 -16.69
CA ASP A 177 4.77 10.41 -15.60
C ASP A 177 4.42 10.95 -14.21
N PHE A 178 3.69 12.08 -14.12
CA PHE A 178 3.29 12.67 -12.85
C PHE A 178 2.05 11.98 -12.26
N HIS A 179 2.25 11.24 -11.19
CA HIS A 179 1.21 10.52 -10.46
C HIS A 179 1.30 10.84 -8.96
N PHE A 180 0.54 11.85 -8.51
CA PHE A 180 0.52 12.26 -7.11
C PHE A 180 -0.90 12.58 -6.62
N PRO A 181 -1.28 12.16 -5.38
CA PRO A 181 -0.55 11.24 -4.49
C PRO A 181 -0.64 9.77 -4.95
N SER A 182 -1.48 9.48 -5.95
CA SER A 182 -1.66 8.14 -6.51
C SER A 182 -1.92 8.20 -8.02
N PRO A 183 -1.75 7.09 -8.75
CA PRO A 183 -2.11 7.00 -10.17
C PRO A 183 -3.60 7.22 -10.47
N LYS A 184 -4.48 7.22 -9.45
CA LYS A 184 -5.91 7.51 -9.62
C LYS A 184 -6.19 8.97 -9.86
N THR A 185 -5.31 9.87 -9.44
CA THR A 185 -5.58 11.31 -9.49
C THR A 185 -5.59 11.77 -10.95
N GLN A 186 -6.76 12.19 -11.43
CA GLN A 186 -6.96 12.63 -12.81
C GLN A 186 -6.90 14.15 -12.97
N LEU A 187 -7.07 14.90 -11.88
CA LEU A 187 -6.97 16.35 -11.84
C LEU A 187 -6.69 16.84 -10.42
N TRP A 188 -6.20 18.07 -10.31
CA TRP A 188 -5.92 18.75 -9.06
C TRP A 188 -6.69 20.06 -8.97
N LEU A 189 -7.26 20.32 -7.80
CA LEU A 189 -8.02 21.53 -7.47
C LEU A 189 -7.36 22.26 -6.30
N PRO A 190 -7.55 23.58 -6.16
CA PRO A 190 -7.07 24.32 -5.00
C PRO A 190 -7.65 23.77 -3.69
N LEU A 191 -6.77 23.55 -2.71
CA LEU A 191 -7.13 23.20 -1.35
C LEU A 191 -7.48 24.46 -0.58
N HIS A 192 -8.77 24.74 -0.42
CA HIS A 192 -9.24 25.88 0.34
C HIS A 192 -8.87 25.73 1.81
N ASN A 193 -7.87 26.49 2.22
CA ASN A 193 -7.44 26.55 3.59
C ASN A 193 -7.94 27.86 4.22
N ASP A 194 -9.18 27.85 4.72
CA ASP A 194 -9.65 28.94 5.56
C ASP A 194 -9.36 28.60 7.03
N PRO A 195 -8.34 29.23 7.66
CA PRO A 195 -8.01 29.00 9.06
C PRO A 195 -9.13 29.42 10.03
N ARG A 196 -10.16 30.14 9.55
CA ARG A 196 -11.34 30.56 10.31
C ARG A 196 -12.60 29.74 10.01
N ALA A 197 -12.60 28.88 8.98
CA ALA A 197 -13.80 28.16 8.55
C ALA A 197 -14.15 26.93 9.41
N GLN A 198 -13.19 26.38 10.15
CA GLN A 198 -13.41 25.19 10.95
C GLN A 198 -13.58 25.60 12.42
N GLY A 199 -14.60 25.08 13.10
CA GLY A 199 -14.83 25.32 14.53
C GLY A 199 -14.39 24.14 15.42
N TYR A 200 -13.83 23.09 14.82
CA TYR A 200 -13.58 21.79 15.46
C TYR A 200 -12.36 21.09 14.88
N TRP A 201 -11.67 20.31 15.72
CA TRP A 201 -10.33 19.77 15.45
C TRP A 201 -10.25 18.58 14.48
N ALA A 202 -11.37 17.94 14.12
CA ALA A 202 -11.36 16.61 13.51
C ALA A 202 -12.25 16.44 12.26
N ASP A 203 -12.73 17.53 11.65
CA ASP A 203 -13.59 17.44 10.46
C ASP A 203 -12.80 17.09 9.19
N ASP A 204 -11.62 17.69 8.98
CA ASP A 204 -10.78 17.42 7.81
C ASP A 204 -9.32 17.33 8.19
N PHE A 205 -8.72 16.18 7.94
CA PHE A 205 -7.31 15.93 8.20
C PHE A 205 -6.59 15.70 6.88
N MET A 206 -5.53 16.45 6.64
CA MET A 206 -4.71 16.32 5.44
C MET A 206 -3.30 15.81 5.78
N PRO A 207 -2.73 14.93 4.94
CA PRO A 207 -1.31 14.68 4.95
C PRO A 207 -0.53 15.96 4.58
N VAL A 208 0.65 16.11 5.18
CA VAL A 208 1.58 17.21 4.90
C VAL A 208 2.89 16.64 4.37
N ILE A 209 3.37 17.23 3.29
CA ILE A 209 4.71 17.01 2.74
C ILE A 209 5.51 18.29 2.79
N GLY A 210 6.82 18.18 2.66
CA GLY A 210 7.67 19.35 2.54
C GLY A 210 8.92 19.11 1.71
N ARG A 211 9.60 20.22 1.41
CA ARG A 211 10.92 20.25 0.80
C ARG A 211 11.87 20.96 1.76
N LEU A 212 12.91 20.26 2.23
CA LEU A 212 13.97 20.82 3.05
C LEU A 212 14.63 21.99 2.31
N ARG A 213 14.82 23.11 3.01
CA ARG A 213 15.59 24.25 2.48
C ARG A 213 17.07 23.88 2.31
N PRO A 214 17.80 24.55 1.40
CA PRO A 214 19.23 24.33 1.25
C PRO A 214 19.98 24.44 2.58
N GLY A 215 20.71 23.39 2.96
CA GLY A 215 21.48 23.34 4.21
C GLY A 215 20.69 22.85 5.44
N ALA A 216 19.36 22.69 5.36
CA ALA A 216 18.58 22.09 6.42
C ALA A 216 18.74 20.56 6.43
N THR A 217 18.78 19.97 7.62
CA THR A 217 18.86 18.51 7.81
C THR A 217 17.53 17.93 8.24
N LEU A 218 17.32 16.64 7.95
CA LEU A 218 16.11 15.91 8.39
C LEU A 218 15.89 16.02 9.91
N HIS A 219 16.98 15.94 10.70
CA HIS A 219 16.92 16.05 12.15
C HIS A 219 16.49 17.45 12.63
N GLN A 220 16.92 18.51 11.93
CA GLN A 220 16.48 19.87 12.25
C GLN A 220 14.99 20.06 11.94
N ALA A 221 14.52 19.56 10.79
CA ALA A 221 13.11 19.63 10.42
C ALA A 221 12.23 18.79 11.36
N ASP A 222 12.70 17.62 11.78
CA ASP A 222 12.02 16.79 12.77
C ASP A 222 11.88 17.50 14.12
N ALA A 223 12.96 18.11 14.62
CA ALA A 223 12.92 18.86 15.87
C ALA A 223 11.99 20.09 15.80
N GLU A 224 11.98 20.80 14.65
CA GLU A 224 11.10 21.95 14.44
C GLU A 224 9.62 21.54 14.38
N ILE A 225 9.31 20.40 13.74
CA ILE A 225 7.94 19.86 13.73
C ILE A 225 7.50 19.36 15.09
N GLN A 226 8.37 18.73 15.86
CA GLN A 226 8.06 18.35 17.24
C GLN A 226 7.76 19.58 18.12
N LEU A 227 8.53 20.67 17.93
CA LEU A 227 8.27 21.94 18.60
C LEU A 227 6.92 22.51 18.16
N PHE A 228 6.65 22.56 16.85
CA PHE A 228 5.35 22.98 16.30
C PHE A 228 4.19 22.17 16.91
N GLN A 229 4.34 20.85 16.95
CA GLN A 229 3.33 19.95 17.51
C GLN A 229 3.06 20.20 19.00
N SER A 230 4.06 20.66 19.77
CA SER A 230 3.88 20.91 21.20
C SER A 230 2.95 22.09 21.52
N HIS A 231 2.84 23.07 20.61
CA HIS A 231 2.02 24.27 20.81
C HIS A 231 0.92 24.45 19.76
N VAL A 232 0.83 23.59 18.73
CA VAL A 232 -0.21 23.67 17.69
C VAL A 232 -1.62 23.66 18.29
N GLY A 233 -1.80 23.01 19.44
CA GLY A 233 -3.00 23.03 20.27
C GLY A 233 -3.49 24.43 20.64
N GLU A 234 -2.58 25.37 20.87
CA GLU A 234 -2.87 26.72 21.34
C GLU A 234 -3.22 27.67 20.19
N LEU A 235 -2.89 27.28 18.95
CA LEU A 235 -3.14 28.10 17.75
C LEU A 235 -4.59 28.05 17.29
N PHE A 236 -5.36 27.06 17.75
CA PHE A 236 -6.74 26.86 17.33
C PHE A 236 -7.71 27.07 18.49
N PRO A 237 -8.90 27.64 18.22
CA PRO A 237 -9.90 27.91 19.25
C PRO A 237 -10.56 26.64 19.82
N TRP A 238 -10.22 25.46 19.30
CA TRP A 238 -10.78 24.18 19.72
C TRP A 238 -9.76 23.32 20.50
N PRO A 239 -10.22 22.55 21.51
CA PRO A 239 -9.34 21.68 22.28
C PRO A 239 -8.92 20.44 21.46
N MET A 240 -7.61 20.20 21.35
CA MET A 240 -7.03 19.01 20.70
C MET A 240 -6.47 18.00 21.73
N PRO A 241 -6.51 16.68 21.46
CA PRO A 241 -5.93 15.70 22.38
C PRO A 241 -4.42 15.87 22.48
N LYS A 242 -3.86 15.85 23.70
CA LYS A 242 -2.40 15.90 23.90
C LYS A 242 -1.66 14.74 23.22
N ALA A 243 -2.35 13.59 23.05
CA ALA A 243 -1.80 12.42 22.37
C ALA A 243 -1.96 12.46 20.83
N TRP A 244 -2.70 13.42 20.29
CA TRP A 244 -2.85 13.56 18.84
C TRP A 244 -1.50 13.88 18.21
N ASN A 245 -1.12 13.09 17.20
CA ASN A 245 0.20 13.13 16.57
C ASN A 245 1.37 13.03 17.59
N ALA A 246 1.20 12.29 18.70
CA ALA A 246 2.25 12.12 19.72
C ALA A 246 3.54 11.49 19.14
N ASP A 247 3.40 10.60 18.17
CA ASP A 247 4.51 9.96 17.46
C ASP A 247 4.86 10.68 16.15
N VAL A 248 4.57 12.00 16.04
CA VAL A 248 4.91 12.75 14.84
C VAL A 248 6.41 12.71 14.59
N ASN A 249 6.76 12.43 13.34
CA ASN A 249 8.13 12.60 12.88
C ASN A 249 8.18 12.97 11.40
N VAL A 250 9.31 13.54 11.02
CA VAL A 250 9.63 13.89 9.65
C VAL A 250 10.51 12.78 9.06
N VAL A 251 10.05 12.18 7.97
CA VAL A 251 10.75 11.10 7.28
C VAL A 251 10.93 11.44 5.80
N PRO A 252 11.94 10.90 5.10
CA PRO A 252 12.03 11.03 3.65
C PRO A 252 10.72 10.59 2.97
N LEU A 253 10.22 11.39 2.02
CA LEU A 253 8.91 11.20 1.40
C LEU A 253 8.72 9.76 0.89
N GLN A 254 9.73 9.22 0.20
CA GLN A 254 9.72 7.84 -0.29
C GLN A 254 9.50 6.81 0.83
N SER A 255 10.15 7.00 1.98
CA SER A 255 10.03 6.07 3.09
C SER A 255 8.67 6.17 3.79
N GLY A 256 8.07 7.37 3.84
CA GLY A 256 6.71 7.59 4.30
C GLY A 256 5.67 6.87 3.43
N MET A 257 5.78 6.99 2.11
CA MET A 257 4.83 6.38 1.16
C MET A 257 4.82 4.84 1.19
N VAL A 258 5.95 4.20 1.52
CA VAL A 258 6.12 2.74 1.46
C VAL A 258 6.26 2.07 2.83
N ALA A 259 6.11 2.82 3.93
CA ALA A 259 6.35 2.33 5.30
C ALA A 259 5.58 1.04 5.61
N ASN A 260 4.31 0.97 5.20
CA ASN A 260 3.42 -0.16 5.47
C ASN A 260 3.74 -1.43 4.64
N ILE A 261 4.50 -1.27 3.56
CA ILE A 261 4.80 -2.34 2.59
C ILE A 261 6.25 -2.82 2.72
N ARG A 262 7.18 -1.94 3.15
CA ARG A 262 8.62 -2.22 3.26
C ARG A 262 8.91 -3.52 4.01
N THR A 263 8.39 -3.68 5.22
CA THR A 263 8.64 -4.87 6.05
C THR A 263 8.11 -6.14 5.38
N ARG A 264 6.94 -6.08 4.74
CA ARG A 264 6.33 -7.22 4.04
C ARG A 264 7.18 -7.65 2.83
N LEU A 265 7.68 -6.70 2.05
CA LEU A 265 8.58 -6.98 0.92
C LEU A 265 9.92 -7.53 1.38
N LEU A 266 10.49 -7.03 2.48
CA LEU A 266 11.76 -7.55 3.02
C LEU A 266 11.61 -8.98 3.57
N LEU A 267 10.50 -9.28 4.25
CA LEU A 267 10.18 -10.65 4.67
C LEU A 267 10.04 -11.58 3.47
N LEU A 268 9.36 -11.13 2.40
CA LEU A 268 9.22 -11.91 1.17
C LEU A 268 10.57 -12.12 0.48
N LEU A 269 11.43 -11.10 0.41
CA LEU A 269 12.78 -11.21 -0.12
C LEU A 269 13.62 -12.22 0.68
N GLY A 270 13.56 -12.17 2.02
CA GLY A 270 14.22 -13.14 2.89
C GLY A 270 13.73 -14.57 2.68
N ALA A 271 12.42 -14.77 2.58
CA ALA A 271 11.83 -16.09 2.33
C ALA A 271 12.27 -16.68 0.98
N VAL A 272 12.26 -15.87 -0.09
CA VAL A 272 12.69 -16.32 -1.42
C VAL A 272 14.22 -16.51 -1.49
N GLY A 273 14.97 -15.78 -0.66
CA GLY A 273 16.39 -16.06 -0.41
C GLY A 273 16.63 -17.45 0.20
N MET A 274 15.81 -17.87 1.17
CA MET A 274 15.88 -19.23 1.73
C MET A 274 15.55 -20.30 0.69
N VAL A 275 14.56 -20.05 -0.18
CA VAL A 275 14.24 -20.94 -1.31
C VAL A 275 15.43 -21.10 -2.26
N LEU A 276 16.17 -20.02 -2.53
CA LEU A 276 17.39 -20.10 -3.34
C LEU A 276 18.49 -20.91 -2.64
N LEU A 277 18.66 -20.79 -1.32
CA LEU A 277 19.62 -21.62 -0.58
C LEU A 277 19.26 -23.10 -0.63
N ILE A 278 17.97 -23.44 -0.52
CA ILE A 278 17.46 -24.81 -0.72
C ILE A 278 17.75 -25.30 -2.15
N ALA A 279 17.52 -24.47 -3.17
CA ALA A 279 17.86 -24.79 -4.55
C ALA A 279 19.36 -25.03 -4.73
N CYS A 280 20.21 -24.21 -4.10
CA CYS A 280 21.66 -24.39 -4.11
C CYS A 280 22.08 -25.71 -3.44
N ALA A 281 21.49 -26.04 -2.28
CA ALA A 281 21.76 -27.29 -1.56
C ALA A 281 21.39 -28.52 -2.40
N ASN A 282 20.22 -28.48 -3.06
CA ASN A 282 19.77 -29.53 -3.98
C ASN A 282 20.76 -29.75 -5.13
N VAL A 283 21.17 -28.67 -5.79
CA VAL A 283 22.12 -28.75 -6.91
C VAL A 283 23.50 -29.21 -6.43
N ALA A 284 23.95 -28.77 -5.26
CA ALA A 284 25.19 -29.23 -4.63
C ALA A 284 25.14 -30.74 -4.34
N ASN A 285 24.03 -31.25 -3.81
CA ASN A 285 23.82 -32.68 -3.56
C ASN A 285 23.87 -33.49 -4.86
N LEU A 286 23.23 -33.00 -5.93
CA LEU A 286 23.29 -33.62 -7.25
C LEU A 286 24.72 -33.61 -7.83
N MET A 287 25.44 -32.49 -7.67
CA MET A 287 26.84 -32.37 -8.12
C MET A 287 27.79 -33.27 -7.33
N LEU A 288 27.63 -33.39 -6.01
CA LEU A 288 28.38 -34.33 -5.18
C LEU A 288 28.11 -35.78 -5.60
N SER A 289 26.86 -36.11 -5.95
CA SER A 289 26.51 -37.45 -6.46
C SER A 289 27.18 -37.75 -7.80
N ARG A 290 27.25 -36.74 -8.68
CA ARG A 290 27.90 -36.86 -9.98
C ARG A 290 29.43 -36.88 -9.87
N ALA A 291 30.00 -36.12 -8.95
CA ALA A 291 31.44 -36.10 -8.66
C ALA A 291 31.97 -37.49 -8.29
N ALA A 292 31.22 -38.25 -7.47
CA ALA A 292 31.54 -39.63 -7.13
C ALA A 292 31.60 -40.55 -8.38
N THR A 293 30.70 -40.37 -9.35
CA THR A 293 30.75 -41.15 -10.61
C THR A 293 31.92 -40.77 -11.53
N ARG A 294 32.46 -39.55 -11.39
CA ARG A 294 33.60 -39.04 -12.17
C ARG A 294 34.94 -39.19 -11.46
N GLU A 295 34.97 -39.83 -10.30
CA GLU A 295 36.17 -39.96 -9.47
C GLU A 295 37.32 -40.65 -10.22
N LYS A 296 37.04 -41.72 -10.98
CA LYS A 296 38.04 -42.41 -11.81
C LYS A 296 38.66 -41.51 -12.89
N GLU A 297 37.85 -40.67 -13.53
CA GLU A 297 38.33 -39.72 -14.56
C GLU A 297 39.26 -38.67 -13.94
N ILE A 298 38.87 -38.13 -12.79
CA ILE A 298 39.63 -37.11 -12.06
C ILE A 298 40.94 -37.71 -11.53
N ALA A 299 40.93 -38.95 -11.04
CA ALA A 299 42.12 -39.66 -10.59
C ALA A 299 43.13 -39.90 -11.74
N VAL A 300 42.65 -40.30 -12.92
CA VAL A 300 43.51 -40.46 -14.11
C VAL A 300 44.14 -39.13 -14.53
N ARG A 301 43.37 -38.03 -14.54
CA ARG A 301 43.91 -36.69 -14.85
C ARG A 301 44.94 -36.22 -13.82
N SER A 302 44.71 -36.49 -12.54
CA SER A 302 45.68 -36.20 -11.49
C SER A 302 46.96 -37.03 -11.66
N ALA A 303 46.86 -38.31 -12.05
CA ALA A 303 48.02 -39.15 -12.32
C ALA A 303 48.82 -38.70 -13.56
N LEU A 304 48.15 -38.08 -14.54
CA LEU A 304 48.77 -37.45 -15.71
C LEU A 304 49.37 -36.06 -15.41
N GLY A 305 49.36 -35.60 -14.15
CA GLY A 305 50.01 -34.36 -13.72
C GLY A 305 49.13 -33.12 -13.67
N ALA A 306 47.79 -33.25 -13.78
CA ALA A 306 46.91 -32.10 -13.60
C ALA A 306 46.95 -31.59 -12.15
N GLY A 307 47.30 -30.31 -11.96
CA GLY A 307 47.34 -29.69 -10.64
C GLY A 307 45.94 -29.54 -10.01
N ARG A 308 45.86 -29.58 -8.67
CA ARG A 308 44.60 -29.46 -7.89
C ARG A 308 43.81 -28.20 -8.25
N GLN A 309 44.50 -27.09 -8.46
CA GLN A 309 43.89 -25.82 -8.84
C GLN A 309 43.15 -25.92 -10.19
N ARG A 310 43.71 -26.63 -11.18
CA ARG A 310 43.10 -26.82 -12.50
C ARG A 310 41.79 -27.60 -12.42
N ILE A 311 41.72 -28.60 -11.54
CA ILE A 311 40.51 -29.40 -11.32
C ILE A 311 39.42 -28.55 -10.64
N ILE A 312 39.80 -27.72 -9.66
CA ILE A 312 38.88 -26.81 -8.98
C ILE A 312 38.34 -25.75 -9.95
N GLU A 313 39.21 -25.10 -10.74
CA GLU A 313 38.81 -24.11 -11.75
C GLU A 313 37.82 -24.71 -12.75
N GLN A 314 38.07 -25.94 -13.21
CA GLN A 314 37.18 -26.64 -14.14
C GLN A 314 35.81 -26.92 -13.51
N LEU A 315 35.75 -27.47 -12.28
CA LEU A 315 34.49 -27.76 -11.60
C LEU A 315 33.68 -26.49 -11.31
N LEU A 316 34.35 -25.43 -10.86
CA LEU A 316 33.71 -24.13 -10.64
C LEU A 316 33.19 -23.55 -11.95
N THR A 317 33.94 -23.66 -13.05
CA THR A 317 33.48 -23.20 -14.37
C THR A 317 32.26 -23.97 -14.84
N GLU A 318 32.22 -25.30 -14.67
CA GLU A 318 31.03 -26.11 -14.97
C GLU A 318 29.80 -25.66 -14.16
N SER A 319 30.00 -25.40 -12.86
CA SER A 319 28.94 -24.93 -11.96
C SER A 319 28.44 -23.53 -12.31
N VAL A 320 29.35 -22.60 -12.61
CA VAL A 320 28.99 -21.22 -13.01
C VAL A 320 28.27 -21.21 -14.35
N VAL A 321 28.68 -22.02 -15.33
CA VAL A 321 27.96 -22.14 -16.62
C VAL A 321 26.55 -22.68 -16.40
N LEU A 322 26.38 -23.70 -15.55
CA LEU A 322 25.06 -24.23 -15.20
C LEU A 322 24.20 -23.17 -14.50
N ALA A 323 24.78 -22.42 -13.55
CA ALA A 323 24.08 -21.37 -12.83
C ALA A 323 23.71 -20.20 -13.75
N ALA A 324 24.56 -19.84 -14.71
CA ALA A 324 24.26 -18.82 -15.71
C ALA A 324 23.09 -19.23 -16.62
N LEU A 325 23.04 -20.49 -17.07
CA LEU A 325 21.89 -21.02 -17.81
C LEU A 325 20.62 -21.00 -16.95
N GLY A 326 20.73 -21.40 -15.68
CA GLY A 326 19.65 -21.27 -14.70
C GLY A 326 19.19 -19.83 -14.54
N GLY A 327 20.10 -18.87 -14.43
CA GLY A 327 19.82 -17.45 -14.33
C GLY A 327 19.09 -16.89 -15.56
N LEU A 328 19.52 -17.27 -16.77
CA LEU A 328 18.85 -16.86 -18.01
C LEU A 328 17.40 -17.36 -18.08
N VAL A 329 17.17 -18.64 -17.77
CA VAL A 329 15.81 -19.20 -17.69
C VAL A 329 15.03 -18.57 -16.54
N GLY A 330 15.70 -18.31 -15.41
CA GLY A 330 15.13 -17.64 -14.24
C GLY A 330 14.64 -16.23 -14.56
N LEU A 331 15.35 -15.46 -15.39
CA LEU A 331 14.88 -14.15 -15.85
C LEU A 331 13.58 -14.25 -16.66
N ALA A 332 13.40 -15.31 -17.45
CA ALA A 332 12.13 -15.57 -18.14
C ALA A 332 11.00 -15.86 -17.13
N PHE A 333 11.27 -16.65 -16.09
CA PHE A 333 10.32 -16.87 -14.99
C PHE A 333 10.01 -15.58 -14.22
N ALA A 334 11.01 -14.74 -13.96
CA ALA A 334 10.82 -13.45 -13.31
C ALA A 334 9.89 -12.56 -14.14
N ARG A 335 10.11 -12.51 -15.45
CA ARG A 335 9.26 -11.74 -16.37
C ARG A 335 7.82 -12.27 -16.41
N ALA A 336 7.65 -13.59 -16.50
CA ALA A 336 6.33 -14.22 -16.47
C ALA A 336 5.60 -13.97 -15.14
N GLY A 337 6.32 -14.05 -14.02
CA GLY A 337 5.80 -13.77 -12.68
C GLY A 337 5.35 -12.32 -12.52
N LEU A 338 6.16 -11.35 -12.97
CA LEU A 338 5.79 -9.93 -12.96
C LEU A 338 4.58 -9.65 -13.86
N TRP A 339 4.50 -10.28 -15.03
CA TRP A 339 3.34 -10.16 -15.91
C TRP A 339 2.06 -10.69 -15.26
N LEU A 340 2.11 -11.88 -14.65
CA LEU A 340 0.97 -12.47 -13.94
C LEU A 340 0.55 -11.59 -12.75
N LEU A 341 1.52 -11.06 -12.02
CA LEU A 341 1.29 -10.20 -10.87
C LEU A 341 0.57 -8.91 -11.29
N ARG A 342 1.02 -8.25 -12.36
CA ARG A 342 0.36 -7.05 -12.91
C ARG A 342 -1.04 -7.33 -13.44
N ALA A 343 -1.30 -8.53 -13.96
CA ALA A 343 -2.63 -8.92 -14.42
C ALA A 343 -3.63 -9.21 -13.29
N LYS A 344 -3.14 -9.48 -12.07
CA LYS A 344 -3.96 -9.86 -10.90
C LYS A 344 -4.03 -8.80 -9.82
N LEU A 345 -3.01 -7.97 -9.68
CA LEU A 345 -3.02 -6.87 -8.72
C LEU A 345 -3.95 -5.74 -9.21
N PRO A 346 -4.67 -5.06 -8.30
CA PRO A 346 -5.42 -3.86 -8.64
C PRO A 346 -4.52 -2.83 -9.33
N PRO A 347 -4.98 -2.14 -10.38
CA PRO A 347 -4.23 -1.06 -11.05
C PRO A 347 -3.72 0.02 -10.09
N ASP A 348 -4.39 0.13 -8.95
CA ASP A 348 -4.22 1.14 -7.90
C ASP A 348 -3.05 0.89 -6.96
N THR A 349 -2.36 -0.25 -7.07
CA THR A 349 -1.21 -0.53 -6.19
C THR A 349 -0.10 0.50 -6.38
N PRO A 350 0.32 1.22 -5.33
CA PRO A 350 1.32 2.26 -5.43
C PRO A 350 2.62 1.77 -6.07
N ARG A 351 3.13 2.54 -7.04
CA ARG A 351 4.41 2.29 -7.76
C ARG A 351 4.50 0.96 -8.50
N LEU A 352 3.39 0.26 -8.77
CA LEU A 352 3.42 -0.99 -9.55
C LEU A 352 3.92 -0.76 -11.00
N THR A 353 3.69 0.43 -11.55
CA THR A 353 4.16 0.86 -12.87
C THR A 353 5.68 0.93 -12.96
N ASP A 354 6.37 1.29 -11.87
CA ASP A 354 7.83 1.39 -11.79
C ASP A 354 8.52 0.01 -11.73
N VAL A 355 7.76 -1.06 -11.49
CA VAL A 355 8.32 -2.41 -11.26
C VAL A 355 8.63 -3.08 -12.58
N HIS A 356 9.82 -2.92 -13.11
CA HIS A 356 10.27 -3.55 -14.35
C HIS A 356 11.62 -4.26 -14.19
N LEU A 357 11.92 -5.20 -15.09
CA LEU A 357 13.25 -5.80 -15.22
C LEU A 357 14.20 -4.77 -15.85
N ASP A 358 14.83 -3.95 -15.01
CA ASP A 358 15.88 -3.01 -15.43
C ASP A 358 17.27 -3.64 -15.36
N TRP A 359 18.29 -2.84 -15.71
CA TRP A 359 19.68 -3.25 -15.65
C TRP A 359 20.13 -3.60 -14.22
N ARG A 360 19.55 -3.00 -13.17
CA ARG A 360 19.89 -3.29 -11.77
C ARG A 360 19.44 -4.70 -11.41
N VAL A 361 18.24 -5.09 -11.84
CA VAL A 361 17.75 -6.46 -11.67
C VAL A 361 18.60 -7.45 -12.48
N LEU A 362 19.03 -7.10 -13.70
CA LEU A 362 19.92 -7.95 -14.50
C LEU A 362 21.29 -8.15 -13.81
N VAL A 363 21.90 -7.09 -13.28
CA VAL A 363 23.15 -7.17 -12.52
C VAL A 363 22.96 -7.98 -11.25
N PHE A 364 21.86 -7.76 -10.51
CA PHE A 364 21.53 -8.56 -9.34
C PHE A 364 21.39 -10.05 -9.69
N ALA A 365 20.63 -10.39 -10.73
CA ALA A 365 20.46 -11.77 -11.18
C ALA A 365 21.78 -12.40 -11.65
N ALA A 366 22.65 -11.63 -12.31
CA ALA A 366 23.98 -12.08 -12.72
C ALA A 366 24.89 -12.36 -11.51
N LEU A 367 24.90 -11.46 -10.52
CA LEU A 367 25.65 -11.63 -9.28
C LEU A 367 25.13 -12.84 -8.49
N VAL A 368 23.81 -12.98 -8.34
CA VAL A 368 23.19 -14.13 -7.68
C VAL A 368 23.52 -15.42 -8.42
N SER A 369 23.45 -15.45 -9.76
CA SER A 369 23.83 -16.62 -10.56
C SER A 369 25.29 -17.02 -10.34
N LEU A 370 26.20 -16.04 -10.31
CA LEU A 370 27.62 -16.27 -10.04
C LEU A 370 27.82 -16.84 -8.63
N VAL A 371 27.25 -16.20 -7.62
CA VAL A 371 27.34 -16.65 -6.21
C VAL A 371 26.76 -18.05 -6.06
N THR A 372 25.59 -18.32 -6.63
CA THR A 372 24.96 -19.65 -6.63
C THR A 372 25.87 -20.69 -7.28
N GLY A 373 26.42 -20.42 -8.46
CA GLY A 373 27.39 -21.30 -9.14
C GLY A 373 28.63 -21.60 -8.30
N LEU A 374 29.17 -20.59 -7.63
CA LEU A 374 30.31 -20.76 -6.72
C LEU A 374 29.92 -21.62 -5.51
N LEU A 375 28.78 -21.35 -4.86
CA LEU A 375 28.31 -22.04 -3.66
C LEU A 375 28.18 -23.55 -3.87
N PHE A 376 27.51 -24.00 -4.94
CA PHE A 376 27.35 -25.43 -5.18
C PHE A 376 28.55 -26.08 -5.89
N GLY A 377 29.40 -25.30 -6.57
CA GLY A 377 30.67 -25.77 -7.14
C GLY A 377 31.78 -25.97 -6.11
N LEU A 378 31.73 -25.23 -4.99
CA LEU A 378 32.63 -25.37 -3.85
C LEU A 378 32.52 -26.73 -3.16
N ALA A 379 31.31 -27.31 -3.09
CA ALA A 379 31.07 -28.59 -2.43
C ALA A 379 31.90 -29.76 -3.02
N PRO A 380 31.83 -30.06 -4.34
CA PRO A 380 32.71 -31.06 -4.95
C PRO A 380 34.18 -30.62 -4.97
N ALA A 381 34.49 -29.33 -5.12
CA ALA A 381 35.88 -28.84 -5.11
C ALA A 381 36.59 -29.12 -3.77
N LEU A 382 35.90 -28.91 -2.64
CA LEU A 382 36.41 -29.18 -1.30
C LEU A 382 36.60 -30.68 -1.03
N GLN A 383 35.75 -31.54 -1.59
CA GLN A 383 35.89 -33.00 -1.51
C GLN A 383 37.22 -33.47 -2.13
N PHE A 384 37.58 -32.95 -3.30
CA PHE A 384 38.82 -33.34 -3.99
C PHE A 384 40.08 -32.65 -3.46
N SER A 385 39.95 -31.51 -2.76
CA SER A 385 41.10 -30.82 -2.17
C SER A 385 41.73 -31.55 -0.98
N ARG A 386 41.00 -32.44 -0.30
CA ARG A 386 41.44 -33.11 0.95
C ARG A 386 41.83 -34.59 0.79
N GLY A 387 41.64 -35.20 -0.38
CA GLY A 387 42.01 -36.59 -0.63
C GLY A 387 43.47 -36.76 -1.07
N ASN A 388 44.26 -37.54 -0.32
CA ASN A 388 45.56 -38.02 -0.81
C ASN A 388 45.33 -39.11 -1.87
N PHE A 389 45.54 -38.77 -3.14
CA PHE A 389 45.32 -39.65 -4.30
C PHE A 389 46.17 -40.94 -4.29
N VAL A 390 47.23 -41.01 -3.47
CA VAL A 390 48.14 -42.17 -3.41
C VAL A 390 47.54 -43.35 -2.60
N GLU A 391 46.61 -43.09 -1.69
CA GLU A 391 46.03 -44.13 -0.81
C GLU A 391 44.82 -44.84 -1.44
N SER A 392 44.16 -44.20 -2.42
CA SER A 392 42.97 -44.71 -3.11
C SER A 392 43.26 -45.75 -4.20
N LEU A 393 44.51 -45.85 -4.68
CA LEU A 393 44.92 -46.84 -5.68
C LEU A 393 45.36 -48.16 -5.06
N ASN A 394 45.77 -48.16 -3.78
CA ASN A 394 46.26 -49.33 -3.06
C ASN A 394 45.23 -49.98 -2.12
N SER A 395 44.04 -49.41 -1.98
CA SER A 395 43.02 -49.95 -1.08
C SER A 395 41.67 -50.15 -1.79
N GLY A 396 41.25 -51.40 -1.91
CA GLY A 396 39.85 -51.78 -2.15
C GLY A 396 38.93 -51.49 -0.94
N GLY A 397 39.24 -50.46 -0.14
CA GLY A 397 38.63 -50.20 1.17
C GLY A 397 37.78 -48.93 1.19
N ARG A 398 36.47 -49.11 1.33
CA ARG A 398 35.39 -48.11 1.28
C ARG A 398 35.35 -47.10 2.47
N GLY A 399 36.46 -46.79 3.13
CA GLY A 399 36.43 -46.24 4.50
C GLY A 399 36.52 -44.71 4.66
N ALA A 400 37.57 -44.06 4.15
CA ALA A 400 37.93 -42.71 4.60
C ALA A 400 37.35 -41.57 3.74
N ALA A 401 37.44 -41.64 2.41
CA ALA A 401 36.93 -40.61 1.50
C ALA A 401 35.39 -40.55 1.45
N ALA A 402 34.72 -41.70 1.66
CA ALA A 402 33.26 -41.78 1.78
C ALA A 402 32.75 -41.00 3.01
N SER A 403 33.48 -41.01 4.12
CA SER A 403 33.02 -40.42 5.40
C SER A 403 32.88 -38.89 5.37
N VAL A 404 33.77 -38.16 4.67
CA VAL A 404 33.74 -36.69 4.60
C VAL A 404 32.65 -36.20 3.63
N SER A 405 32.53 -36.85 2.47
CA SER A 405 31.43 -36.60 1.52
C SER A 405 30.06 -36.85 2.16
N GLN A 406 29.95 -37.91 2.95
CA GLN A 406 28.71 -38.27 3.63
C GLN A 406 28.36 -37.32 4.77
N ARG A 407 29.36 -36.78 5.50
CA ARG A 407 29.17 -35.70 6.50
C ARG A 407 28.74 -34.37 5.87
N LEU A 408 29.37 -33.96 4.76
CA LEU A 408 28.99 -32.73 4.03
C LEU A 408 27.57 -32.85 3.47
N ARG A 409 27.25 -33.98 2.84
CA ARG A 409 25.91 -34.26 2.32
C ARG A 409 24.87 -34.31 3.45
N GLY A 410 25.21 -34.94 4.58
CA GLY A 410 24.39 -34.95 5.78
C GLY A 410 24.10 -33.54 6.32
N GLY A 411 25.11 -32.67 6.40
CA GLY A 411 24.94 -31.27 6.81
C GLY A 411 24.06 -30.45 5.85
N LEU A 412 24.26 -30.63 4.53
CA LEU A 412 23.42 -30.01 3.48
C LEU A 412 21.95 -30.44 3.61
N VAL A 413 21.70 -31.74 3.79
CA VAL A 413 20.33 -32.27 3.96
C VAL A 413 19.70 -31.75 5.26
N VAL A 414 20.43 -31.73 6.38
CA VAL A 414 19.91 -31.19 7.65
C VAL A 414 19.56 -29.70 7.49
N GLY A 415 20.42 -28.90 6.85
CA GLY A 415 20.16 -27.49 6.58
C GLY A 415 18.97 -27.27 5.65
N GLU A 416 18.85 -28.08 4.60
CA GLU A 416 17.71 -28.07 3.68
C GLU A 416 16.40 -28.39 4.41
N VAL A 417 16.36 -29.47 5.20
CA VAL A 417 15.20 -29.87 5.99
C VAL A 417 14.84 -28.76 6.99
N ALA A 418 15.83 -28.15 7.65
CA ALA A 418 15.61 -27.05 8.59
C ALA A 418 14.98 -25.82 7.91
N PHE A 419 15.50 -25.38 6.76
CA PHE A 419 14.92 -24.25 6.01
C PHE A 419 13.53 -24.59 5.44
N ALA A 420 13.34 -25.80 4.94
CA ALA A 420 12.05 -26.27 4.45
C ALA A 420 11.01 -26.28 5.58
N MET A 421 11.37 -26.82 6.76
CA MET A 421 10.51 -26.79 7.94
C MET A 421 10.16 -25.36 8.36
N LEU A 422 11.15 -24.46 8.41
CA LEU A 422 10.93 -23.05 8.74
C LEU A 422 9.91 -22.40 7.78
N LEU A 423 10.12 -22.56 6.46
CA LEU A 423 9.23 -22.02 5.44
C LEU A 423 7.82 -22.60 5.50
N VAL A 424 7.69 -23.91 5.71
CA VAL A 424 6.37 -24.58 5.84
C VAL A 424 5.64 -24.11 7.09
N ILE A 425 6.33 -23.97 8.23
CA ILE A 425 5.74 -23.45 9.47
C ILE A 425 5.29 -22.00 9.28
N SER A 426 6.15 -21.14 8.71
CA SER A 426 5.81 -19.74 8.43
C SER A 426 4.63 -19.61 7.46
N ALA A 427 4.63 -20.38 6.36
CA ALA A 427 3.53 -20.41 5.41
C ALA A 427 2.23 -20.93 6.04
N GLY A 428 2.30 -22.00 6.84
CA GLY A 428 1.17 -22.55 7.58
C GLY A 428 0.57 -21.55 8.58
N LEU A 429 1.43 -20.81 9.30
CA LEU A 429 0.98 -19.73 10.18
C LEU A 429 0.32 -18.59 9.41
N LEU A 430 0.89 -18.16 8.28
CA LEU A 430 0.29 -17.12 7.44
C LEU A 430 -1.06 -17.55 6.86
N ILE A 431 -1.17 -18.78 6.36
CA ILE A 431 -2.41 -19.36 5.86
C ILE A 431 -3.44 -19.45 6.99
N ARG A 432 -3.03 -19.90 8.19
CA ARG A 432 -3.90 -19.95 9.37
C ARG A 432 -4.36 -18.56 9.79
N SER A 433 -3.47 -17.57 9.80
CA SER A 433 -3.81 -16.18 10.10
C SER A 433 -4.78 -15.61 9.08
N PHE A 434 -4.55 -15.83 7.80
CA PHE A 434 -5.47 -15.41 6.73
C PHE A 434 -6.83 -16.12 6.85
N TRP A 435 -6.82 -17.43 7.09
CA TRP A 435 -8.03 -18.22 7.29
C TRP A 435 -8.83 -17.70 8.48
N ALA A 436 -8.18 -17.48 9.63
CA ALA A 436 -8.80 -16.88 10.80
C ALA A 436 -9.39 -15.50 10.48
N LEU A 437 -8.65 -14.64 9.77
CA LEU A 437 -9.09 -13.29 9.41
C LEU A 437 -10.28 -13.28 8.44
N SER A 438 -10.30 -14.22 7.48
CA SER A 438 -11.38 -14.38 6.51
C SER A 438 -12.69 -14.92 7.10
N HIS A 439 -12.61 -15.57 8.27
CA HIS A 439 -13.78 -16.09 8.99
C HIS A 439 -14.23 -15.18 10.13
N ILE A 440 -13.58 -14.03 10.34
CA ILE A 440 -14.08 -13.01 11.28
C ILE A 440 -15.39 -12.47 10.71
N SER A 441 -16.48 -12.64 11.46
CA SER A 441 -17.75 -12.02 11.11
C SER A 441 -17.59 -10.50 11.19
N PRO A 442 -17.84 -9.76 10.08
CA PRO A 442 -17.64 -8.32 10.05
C PRO A 442 -18.78 -7.54 10.72
N GLY A 443 -19.84 -8.22 11.18
CA GLY A 443 -21.02 -7.62 11.80
C GLY A 443 -22.12 -7.24 10.80
N PHE A 444 -21.94 -7.56 9.52
CA PHE A 444 -22.91 -7.36 8.43
C PHE A 444 -22.78 -8.50 7.40
N GLN A 445 -23.77 -8.66 6.52
CA GLN A 445 -23.71 -9.59 5.39
C GLN A 445 -23.38 -8.87 4.08
N SER A 446 -22.44 -9.43 3.32
CA SER A 446 -22.05 -8.94 2.00
C SER A 446 -22.55 -9.84 0.86
N GLU A 447 -23.05 -11.04 1.17
CA GLU A 447 -23.61 -11.94 0.17
C GLU A 447 -24.94 -11.39 -0.36
N HIS A 448 -25.16 -11.49 -1.67
CA HIS A 448 -26.36 -11.01 -2.36
C HIS A 448 -26.62 -9.49 -2.26
N VAL A 449 -25.60 -8.70 -1.93
CA VAL A 449 -25.67 -7.22 -1.93
C VAL A 449 -24.87 -6.67 -3.11
N VAL A 450 -25.52 -5.89 -3.96
CA VAL A 450 -24.86 -5.13 -5.03
C VAL A 450 -24.67 -3.70 -4.57
N THR A 451 -23.44 -3.21 -4.62
CA THR A 451 -23.13 -1.82 -4.27
C THR A 451 -22.95 -0.99 -5.54
N ALA A 452 -23.47 0.23 -5.50
CA ALA A 452 -23.23 1.25 -6.50
C ALA A 452 -22.91 2.56 -5.78
N ARG A 453 -21.95 3.31 -6.33
CA ARG A 453 -21.59 4.62 -5.79
C ARG A 453 -22.15 5.69 -6.72
N ILE A 454 -22.90 6.60 -6.13
CA ILE A 454 -23.50 7.75 -6.80
C ILE A 454 -22.89 9.02 -6.23
N THR A 455 -22.53 9.94 -7.12
CA THR A 455 -22.06 11.27 -6.78
C THR A 455 -23.06 12.21 -7.44
N PRO A 456 -24.11 12.70 -6.75
CA PRO A 456 -25.01 13.66 -7.36
C PRO A 456 -24.25 14.96 -7.62
N ASN A 457 -24.62 15.68 -8.66
CA ASN A 457 -24.03 16.97 -8.95
C ASN A 457 -24.32 17.94 -7.78
N GLN A 458 -23.26 18.46 -7.15
CA GLN A 458 -23.35 19.35 -5.97
C GLN A 458 -24.31 20.52 -6.16
N SER A 459 -24.46 21.05 -7.38
CA SER A 459 -25.43 22.12 -7.67
C SER A 459 -26.89 21.74 -7.32
N PHE A 460 -27.29 20.47 -7.47
CA PHE A 460 -28.61 19.98 -7.07
C PHE A 460 -28.76 19.84 -5.55
N CYS A 461 -27.63 19.70 -4.86
CA CYS A 461 -27.54 19.53 -3.43
C CYS A 461 -27.23 20.84 -2.67
N THR A 462 -27.30 21.99 -3.36
CA THR A 462 -27.35 23.31 -2.71
C THR A 462 -28.60 23.52 -1.88
N ASP A 463 -29.70 22.83 -2.24
CA ASP A 463 -30.92 22.73 -1.46
C ASP A 463 -31.02 21.31 -0.89
N ALA A 464 -30.95 21.20 0.44
CA ALA A 464 -30.97 19.93 1.14
C ALA A 464 -32.27 19.14 0.90
N ALA A 465 -33.42 19.80 0.82
CA ALA A 465 -34.70 19.14 0.56
C ALA A 465 -34.75 18.59 -0.86
N ARG A 466 -34.23 19.34 -1.84
CA ARG A 466 -34.12 18.88 -3.24
C ARG A 466 -33.19 17.67 -3.34
N CYS A 467 -32.03 17.72 -2.70
CA CYS A 467 -31.07 16.61 -2.70
C CYS A 467 -31.70 15.32 -2.12
N LEU A 468 -32.40 15.43 -0.99
CA LEU A 468 -33.09 14.29 -0.37
C LEU A 468 -34.19 13.72 -1.26
N SER A 469 -34.97 14.60 -1.90
CA SER A 469 -36.02 14.15 -2.82
C SER A 469 -35.46 13.33 -3.99
N PHE A 470 -34.26 13.66 -4.48
CA PHE A 470 -33.58 12.89 -5.53
C PHE A 470 -33.27 11.47 -5.06
N TYR A 471 -32.72 11.32 -3.86
CA TYR A 471 -32.37 10.02 -3.29
C TYR A 471 -33.60 9.15 -2.99
N HIS A 472 -34.69 9.76 -2.51
CA HIS A 472 -35.97 9.06 -2.33
C HIS A 472 -36.52 8.52 -3.64
N VAL A 473 -36.61 9.36 -4.67
CA VAL A 473 -37.08 8.95 -6.00
C VAL A 473 -36.18 7.87 -6.61
N LEU A 474 -34.87 7.94 -6.37
CA LEU A 474 -33.92 6.92 -6.82
C LEU A 474 -34.18 5.59 -6.10
N LEU A 475 -34.35 5.59 -4.78
CA LEU A 475 -34.63 4.39 -4.00
C LEU A 475 -35.96 3.75 -4.39
N ASP A 476 -37.03 4.55 -4.57
CA ASP A 476 -38.33 4.04 -5.00
C ASP A 476 -38.24 3.33 -6.36
N LYS A 477 -37.52 3.94 -7.31
CA LYS A 477 -37.30 3.33 -8.63
C LYS A 477 -36.49 2.04 -8.54
N LEU A 478 -35.43 2.01 -7.73
CA LEU A 478 -34.60 0.81 -7.56
C LEU A 478 -35.40 -0.32 -6.90
N GLN A 479 -36.18 -0.03 -5.86
CA GLN A 479 -37.03 -1.02 -5.19
C GLN A 479 -38.14 -1.54 -6.11
N SER A 480 -38.63 -0.72 -7.05
CA SER A 480 -39.62 -1.16 -8.05
C SER A 480 -39.03 -2.01 -9.18
N SER A 481 -37.70 -2.13 -9.27
CA SER A 481 -37.02 -2.88 -10.34
C SER A 481 -37.09 -4.40 -10.11
N PRO A 482 -37.39 -5.20 -11.14
CA PRO A 482 -37.34 -6.65 -11.03
C PRO A 482 -35.98 -7.15 -10.53
N GLY A 483 -36.00 -8.06 -9.54
CA GLY A 483 -34.78 -8.64 -8.95
C GLY A 483 -34.18 -7.86 -7.78
N VAL A 484 -34.71 -6.68 -7.44
CA VAL A 484 -34.30 -5.92 -6.24
C VAL A 484 -35.31 -6.18 -5.13
N SER A 485 -34.85 -6.73 -4.00
CA SER A 485 -35.72 -6.98 -2.82
C SER A 485 -35.86 -5.74 -1.94
N THR A 486 -34.77 -5.02 -1.71
CA THR A 486 -34.72 -3.79 -0.91
C THR A 486 -33.52 -2.97 -1.34
N ALA A 487 -33.61 -1.64 -1.27
CA ALA A 487 -32.51 -0.73 -1.52
C ALA A 487 -32.35 0.24 -0.35
N ALA A 488 -31.11 0.65 -0.10
CA ALA A 488 -30.74 1.62 0.93
C ALA A 488 -29.52 2.43 0.49
N LEU A 489 -29.32 3.59 1.11
CA LEU A 489 -28.16 4.46 0.91
C LEU A 489 -27.35 4.60 2.19
N VAL A 490 -26.05 4.81 2.01
CA VAL A 490 -25.08 5.16 3.04
C VAL A 490 -24.02 6.09 2.45
N ASN A 491 -23.49 7.02 3.26
CA ASN A 491 -22.36 7.88 2.87
C ASN A 491 -21.05 7.10 2.73
N ASP A 492 -20.75 6.23 3.71
CA ASP A 492 -19.54 5.41 3.76
C ASP A 492 -19.88 3.93 3.94
N LEU A 493 -19.47 3.10 2.97
CA LEU A 493 -19.59 1.64 3.08
C LEU A 493 -18.56 1.08 4.09
N PRO A 494 -18.94 0.10 4.92
CA PRO A 494 -18.00 -0.65 5.73
C PRO A 494 -16.89 -1.26 4.86
N LEU A 495 -15.63 -1.14 5.32
CA LEU A 495 -14.41 -1.58 4.64
C LEU A 495 -14.14 -0.85 3.31
N GLY A 496 -14.81 0.28 3.07
CA GLY A 496 -14.62 1.13 1.87
C GLY A 496 -13.39 2.05 1.91
N GLY A 497 -12.73 2.17 3.07
CA GLY A 497 -11.50 2.96 3.25
C GLY A 497 -11.71 4.44 3.54
N THR A 498 -12.93 4.97 3.39
CA THR A 498 -13.32 6.33 3.79
C THR A 498 -14.16 6.26 5.05
N VAL A 499 -13.95 7.21 5.97
CA VAL A 499 -14.80 7.31 7.15
C VAL A 499 -15.01 8.77 7.55
N THR A 500 -16.28 9.17 7.54
CA THR A 500 -16.75 10.43 8.10
C THR A 500 -16.64 10.40 9.62
N LYS A 501 -16.07 11.45 10.20
CA LYS A 501 -15.83 11.56 11.65
C LYS A 501 -16.52 12.80 12.18
N ARG A 502 -17.03 12.75 13.41
CA ARG A 502 -17.59 13.91 14.09
C ARG A 502 -17.22 13.90 15.57
N SER A 503 -16.78 15.05 16.07
CA SER A 503 -16.68 15.26 17.50
C SER A 503 -18.10 15.35 18.09
N VAL A 504 -18.31 14.77 19.26
CA VAL A 504 -19.63 14.72 19.90
C VAL A 504 -19.55 15.07 21.38
N ARG A 505 -20.59 15.72 21.89
CA ARG A 505 -20.86 15.86 23.31
C ARG A 505 -21.89 14.83 23.72
N VAL A 506 -21.58 14.06 24.75
CA VAL A 506 -22.44 12.98 25.22
C VAL A 506 -22.98 13.33 26.60
N GLU A 507 -24.28 13.16 26.80
CA GLU A 507 -24.95 13.40 28.08
C GLU A 507 -24.33 12.54 29.19
N GLU A 508 -24.03 13.17 30.33
CA GLU A 508 -23.44 12.52 31.51
C GLU A 508 -22.04 11.89 31.30
N TYR A 509 -21.46 12.02 30.10
CA TYR A 509 -20.12 11.54 29.82
C TYR A 509 -19.08 12.62 30.11
N LEU A 510 -18.41 12.48 31.25
CA LEU A 510 -17.22 13.25 31.56
C LEU A 510 -16.03 12.57 30.91
N ASN A 511 -15.49 13.19 29.85
CA ASN A 511 -14.27 12.68 29.22
C ASN A 511 -13.13 12.65 30.26
N PRO A 512 -12.41 11.52 30.42
CA PRO A 512 -11.25 11.45 31.31
C PRO A 512 -10.19 12.53 31.04
N ILE A 513 -10.15 13.05 29.81
CA ILE A 513 -9.33 14.17 29.40
C ILE A 513 -10.21 15.43 29.37
N ALA A 514 -10.02 16.31 30.35
CA ALA A 514 -10.80 17.55 30.49
C ALA A 514 -10.75 18.39 29.21
N GLY A 515 -11.93 18.78 28.70
CA GLY A 515 -12.08 19.63 27.52
C GLY A 515 -12.14 18.89 26.18
N LEU A 516 -11.79 17.60 26.13
CA LEU A 516 -11.84 16.85 24.87
C LEU A 516 -13.23 16.27 24.61
N GLN A 517 -13.80 16.54 23.44
CA GLN A 517 -15.01 15.85 22.98
C GLN A 517 -14.65 14.53 22.29
N PRO A 518 -15.33 13.41 22.60
CA PRO A 518 -15.16 12.15 21.90
C PRO A 518 -15.28 12.28 20.39
N LEU A 519 -14.49 11.49 19.65
CA LEU A 519 -14.55 11.43 18.19
C LEU A 519 -15.25 10.15 17.74
N LEU A 520 -16.38 10.29 17.05
CA LEU A 520 -17.15 9.15 16.54
C LEU A 520 -17.09 9.08 15.03
N TRP A 521 -17.17 7.86 14.52
CA TRP A 521 -17.55 7.65 13.14
C TRP A 521 -19.03 7.88 12.95
N LEU A 522 -19.37 8.64 11.90
CA LEU A 522 -20.74 8.99 11.57
C LEU A 522 -21.11 8.34 10.23
N HIS A 523 -22.13 7.48 10.27
CA HIS A 523 -22.74 6.92 9.08
C HIS A 523 -24.13 7.53 8.88
N ALA A 524 -24.32 8.26 7.79
CA ALA A 524 -25.63 8.72 7.38
C ALA A 524 -26.30 7.62 6.55
N VAL A 525 -27.44 7.11 7.02
CA VAL A 525 -28.11 5.94 6.42
C VAL A 525 -29.60 6.17 6.24
N THR A 526 -30.17 5.51 5.25
CA THR A 526 -31.63 5.43 5.08
C THR A 526 -32.23 4.32 5.97
N PRO A 527 -33.53 4.37 6.32
CA PRO A 527 -34.18 3.41 7.22
C PRO A 527 -33.90 1.92 6.94
N ASN A 528 -33.88 1.53 5.67
CA ASN A 528 -33.71 0.13 5.27
C ASN A 528 -32.26 -0.37 5.32
N TYR A 529 -31.27 0.47 5.63
CA TYR A 529 -29.85 0.11 5.55
C TYR A 529 -29.49 -1.09 6.42
N PHE A 530 -29.93 -1.08 7.68
CA PHE A 530 -29.62 -2.18 8.61
C PHE A 530 -30.27 -3.50 8.19
N HIS A 531 -31.43 -3.44 7.53
CA HIS A 531 -32.09 -4.62 6.98
C HIS A 531 -31.33 -5.17 5.76
N VAL A 532 -30.94 -4.30 4.82
CA VAL A 532 -30.15 -4.69 3.63
C VAL A 532 -28.82 -5.31 4.03
N MET A 533 -28.13 -4.69 4.99
CA MET A 533 -26.83 -5.17 5.50
C MET A 533 -26.96 -6.29 6.55
N GLN A 534 -28.20 -6.66 6.92
CA GLN A 534 -28.53 -7.62 7.97
C GLN A 534 -27.76 -7.38 9.28
N ILE A 535 -27.68 -6.12 9.70
CA ILE A 535 -27.04 -5.72 10.97
C ILE A 535 -28.08 -5.89 12.09
N PRO A 536 -27.84 -6.78 13.08
CA PRO A 536 -28.81 -7.02 14.15
C PRO A 536 -29.05 -5.80 15.04
N LEU A 537 -30.33 -5.49 15.28
CA LEU A 537 -30.77 -4.56 16.32
C LEU A 537 -30.85 -5.30 17.66
N LEU A 538 -30.11 -4.82 18.65
CA LEU A 538 -30.04 -5.44 19.98
C LEU A 538 -31.06 -4.85 20.96
N SER A 539 -31.31 -3.54 20.87
CA SER A 539 -32.32 -2.85 21.68
C SER A 539 -32.86 -1.61 20.96
N GLY A 540 -34.04 -1.16 21.39
CA GLY A 540 -34.73 0.01 20.83
C GLY A 540 -35.39 -0.27 19.48
N ARG A 541 -35.28 0.68 18.54
CA ARG A 541 -35.87 0.62 17.20
C ARG A 541 -34.89 1.08 16.12
N GLY A 542 -35.15 0.66 14.88
CA GLY A 542 -34.51 1.22 13.69
C GLY A 542 -35.03 2.62 13.35
N PHE A 543 -34.42 3.23 12.33
CA PHE A 543 -34.91 4.49 11.76
C PHE A 543 -36.21 4.26 10.99
N THR A 544 -37.03 5.31 10.94
CA THR A 544 -38.28 5.38 10.19
C THR A 544 -38.28 6.64 9.33
N PRO A 545 -39.10 6.74 8.27
CA PRO A 545 -39.18 7.96 7.46
C PRO A 545 -39.52 9.23 8.25
N ALA A 546 -40.21 9.10 9.39
CA ALA A 546 -40.53 10.23 10.26
C ALA A 546 -39.28 10.83 10.94
N ASP A 547 -38.21 10.05 11.10
CA ASP A 547 -36.97 10.48 11.75
C ASP A 547 -36.12 11.40 10.85
N GLU A 548 -36.44 11.52 9.56
CA GLU A 548 -35.72 12.41 8.63
C GLU A 548 -36.10 13.88 8.81
N SER A 549 -37.34 14.15 9.25
CA SER A 549 -37.88 15.50 9.45
C SER A 549 -38.28 15.80 10.89
N GLY A 550 -38.42 14.78 11.73
CA GLY A 550 -38.81 14.87 13.13
C GLY A 550 -37.71 15.37 14.08
N PRO A 551 -37.87 15.11 15.39
CA PRO A 551 -36.80 15.32 16.37
C PRO A 551 -35.55 14.52 15.98
N PRO A 552 -34.34 15.08 16.15
CA PRO A 552 -33.14 14.42 15.68
C PRO A 552 -32.84 13.18 16.54
N VAL A 553 -32.58 12.06 15.88
CA VAL A 553 -32.32 10.77 16.51
C VAL A 553 -31.05 10.14 15.97
N VAL A 554 -30.50 9.21 16.73
CA VAL A 554 -29.31 8.45 16.37
C VAL A 554 -29.44 6.99 16.82
N ILE A 555 -28.68 6.13 16.15
CA ILE A 555 -28.52 4.72 16.52
C ILE A 555 -27.03 4.47 16.68
N MET A 556 -26.61 3.69 17.68
CA MET A 556 -25.19 3.44 17.94
C MET A 556 -24.86 1.96 18.02
N THR A 557 -23.58 1.64 17.92
CA THR A 557 -23.12 0.26 18.14
C THR A 557 -23.08 -0.09 19.62
N ALA A 558 -23.16 -1.38 19.94
CA ALA A 558 -23.11 -1.88 21.31
C ALA A 558 -21.82 -1.48 22.05
N ALA A 559 -20.68 -1.47 21.36
CA ALA A 559 -19.41 -1.01 21.93
C ALA A 559 -19.45 0.49 22.29
N SER A 560 -20.06 1.32 21.44
CA SER A 560 -20.23 2.76 21.70
C SER A 560 -21.13 2.99 22.90
N ALA A 561 -22.28 2.29 22.97
CA ALA A 561 -23.20 2.35 24.10
C ALA A 561 -22.52 1.96 25.41
N ARG A 562 -21.80 0.82 25.44
CA ARG A 562 -21.06 0.36 26.64
C ARG A 562 -19.96 1.34 27.08
N LYS A 563 -19.33 2.04 26.14
CA LYS A 563 -18.26 2.99 26.44
C LYS A 563 -18.79 4.28 27.06
N PHE A 564 -19.88 4.82 26.53
CA PHE A 564 -20.45 6.08 27.00
C PHE A 564 -21.34 5.93 28.23
N TRP A 565 -22.10 4.84 28.33
CA TRP A 565 -23.00 4.56 29.44
C TRP A 565 -22.76 3.15 30.00
N PRO A 566 -21.61 2.91 30.66
CA PRO A 566 -21.27 1.58 31.18
C PRO A 566 -22.29 1.12 32.23
N GLY A 567 -22.91 -0.04 31.99
CA GLY A 567 -23.90 -0.64 32.90
C GLY A 567 -25.28 0.04 32.88
N GLN A 568 -25.53 0.99 31.98
CA GLN A 568 -26.83 1.65 31.83
C GLN A 568 -27.41 1.41 30.43
N ASP A 569 -28.72 1.62 30.28
CA ASP A 569 -29.35 1.63 28.96
C ASP A 569 -29.04 2.94 28.23
N ALA A 570 -28.58 2.84 26.99
CA ALA A 570 -28.29 3.98 26.14
C ALA A 570 -29.55 4.55 25.50
N ILE A 571 -30.65 3.78 25.41
CA ILE A 571 -31.89 4.23 24.80
C ILE A 571 -32.48 5.42 25.59
N GLY A 572 -32.86 6.48 24.88
CA GLY A 572 -33.40 7.70 25.46
C GLY A 572 -32.35 8.69 25.98
N LYS A 573 -31.07 8.32 26.01
CA LYS A 573 -29.97 9.24 26.31
C LYS A 573 -29.70 10.16 25.13
N HIS A 574 -28.98 11.25 25.38
CA HIS A 574 -28.74 12.28 24.39
C HIS A 574 -27.28 12.42 24.02
N MET A 575 -27.03 12.72 22.75
CA MET A 575 -25.73 13.16 22.26
C MET A 575 -25.90 14.30 21.27
N GLN A 576 -24.92 15.19 21.22
CA GLN A 576 -24.92 16.34 20.33
C GLN A 576 -23.68 16.28 19.45
N PHE A 577 -23.87 16.40 18.14
CA PHE A 577 -22.74 16.52 17.21
C PHE A 577 -22.14 17.93 17.30
N ALA A 578 -20.84 18.02 17.07
CA ALA A 578 -20.17 19.30 16.85
C ALA A 578 -20.89 20.10 15.75
N ARG A 579 -21.01 21.43 15.93
CA ARG A 579 -21.78 22.38 15.10
C ARG A 579 -23.32 22.33 15.27
N ASP A 580 -23.88 21.25 15.80
CA ASP A 580 -25.33 21.16 16.07
C ASP A 580 -25.70 21.87 17.38
N LYS A 581 -26.82 22.62 17.36
CA LYS A 581 -27.41 23.18 18.58
C LYS A 581 -28.35 22.21 19.29
N GLU A 582 -28.82 21.20 18.59
CA GLU A 582 -29.83 20.25 19.07
C GLU A 582 -29.18 19.01 19.67
N TRP A 583 -29.83 18.44 20.68
CA TRP A 583 -29.50 17.12 21.21
C TRP A 583 -30.22 16.05 20.40
N ARG A 584 -29.52 14.98 20.06
CA ARG A 584 -30.06 13.82 19.35
C ARG A 584 -30.32 12.70 20.33
N THR A 585 -31.51 12.11 20.28
CA THR A 585 -31.89 11.01 21.17
C THR A 585 -31.44 9.68 20.59
N VAL A 586 -30.83 8.84 21.42
CA VAL A 586 -30.48 7.46 21.05
C VAL A 586 -31.75 6.61 21.03
N VAL A 587 -32.13 6.10 19.86
CA VAL A 587 -33.36 5.32 19.68
C VAL A 587 -33.12 3.83 19.44
N GLY A 588 -31.87 3.42 19.20
CA GLY A 588 -31.52 2.04 18.96
C GLY A 588 -30.04 1.73 19.24
N VAL A 589 -29.77 0.47 19.56
CA VAL A 589 -28.41 -0.07 19.69
C VAL A 589 -28.27 -1.29 18.77
N LEU A 590 -27.26 -1.27 17.91
CA LEU A 590 -26.94 -2.32 16.95
C LEU A 590 -25.77 -3.18 17.42
N ALA A 591 -25.65 -4.38 16.84
CA ALA A 591 -24.42 -5.15 16.91
C ALA A 591 -23.20 -4.38 16.34
N ASP A 592 -22.02 -4.73 16.85
CA ASP A 592 -20.78 -4.07 16.46
C ASP A 592 -20.39 -4.41 15.01
N VAL A 593 -20.07 -3.38 14.23
CA VAL A 593 -19.65 -3.48 12.82
C VAL A 593 -18.17 -3.17 12.70
N ARG A 594 -17.44 -4.00 11.95
CA ARG A 594 -16.03 -3.81 11.63
C ARG A 594 -15.90 -3.00 10.34
N ALA A 595 -15.93 -1.67 10.46
CA ALA A 595 -16.03 -0.78 9.30
C ALA A 595 -14.69 -0.31 8.71
N TYR A 596 -13.55 -0.44 9.40
CA TYR A 596 -12.25 0.02 8.89
C TYR A 596 -11.29 -1.12 8.56
N ASP A 597 -11.15 -2.08 9.46
CA ASP A 597 -10.40 -3.29 9.25
C ASP A 597 -11.11 -4.48 9.92
N LEU A 598 -10.69 -5.71 9.62
CA LEU A 598 -11.29 -6.91 10.19
C LEU A 598 -10.73 -7.26 11.58
N GLN A 599 -9.67 -6.61 12.05
CA GLN A 599 -9.01 -6.89 13.33
C GLN A 599 -9.64 -6.10 14.48
N ASN A 600 -10.05 -4.85 14.24
CA ASN A 600 -10.62 -3.92 15.20
C ASN A 600 -12.03 -3.48 14.76
N THR A 601 -12.92 -3.18 15.72
CA THR A 601 -14.24 -2.60 15.41
C THR A 601 -14.12 -1.11 15.09
N VAL A 602 -13.28 -0.41 15.85
CA VAL A 602 -12.84 0.98 15.60
C VAL A 602 -11.35 1.10 15.95
N PRO A 603 -10.57 1.98 15.29
CA PRO A 603 -9.21 2.31 15.69
C PRO A 603 -9.16 2.87 17.11
N THR A 604 -7.99 2.76 17.76
CA THR A 604 -7.78 3.21 19.14
C THR A 604 -7.99 4.71 19.36
N TRP A 605 -7.92 5.51 18.30
CA TRP A 605 -8.11 6.97 18.32
C TRP A 605 -9.56 7.39 17.98
N ILE A 606 -10.47 6.43 17.78
CA ILE A 606 -11.91 6.65 17.57
C ILE A 606 -12.67 6.09 18.76
N ASP A 607 -13.62 6.86 19.29
CA ASP A 607 -14.35 6.52 20.49
C ASP A 607 -15.56 5.61 20.26
N GLY A 608 -15.96 5.41 19.01
CA GLY A 608 -17.09 4.56 18.65
C GLY A 608 -17.66 4.89 17.27
N ALA A 609 -18.82 4.32 16.98
CA ALA A 609 -19.56 4.53 15.74
C ALA A 609 -21.04 4.81 16.02
N VAL A 610 -21.57 5.79 15.30
CA VAL A 610 -22.95 6.24 15.36
C VAL A 610 -23.53 6.35 13.95
N TYR A 611 -24.80 6.05 13.85
CA TYR A 611 -25.61 6.18 12.66
C TYR A 611 -26.61 7.32 12.85
N SER A 612 -26.82 8.10 11.81
CA SER A 612 -27.82 9.17 11.76
C SER A 612 -28.72 8.94 10.55
N PRO A 613 -30.02 9.29 10.62
CA PRO A 613 -30.86 9.26 9.45
C PRO A 613 -30.33 10.26 8.40
N TYR A 614 -30.42 9.85 7.13
CA TYR A 614 -30.17 10.72 5.99
C TYR A 614 -31.24 11.84 5.99
N SER A 615 -30.85 13.05 6.38
CA SER A 615 -31.80 14.15 6.68
C SER A 615 -31.22 15.50 6.24
N PRO A 616 -32.04 16.55 6.09
CA PRO A 616 -31.53 17.86 5.67
C PRO A 616 -30.63 18.50 6.74
N ARG A 617 -30.70 17.97 7.96
CA ARG A 617 -29.90 18.37 9.13
C ARG A 617 -28.64 17.54 9.31
N ALA A 618 -28.52 16.40 8.62
CA ALA A 618 -27.23 15.74 8.51
C ALA A 618 -26.40 16.62 7.57
N SER A 619 -25.30 17.19 8.09
CA SER A 619 -24.36 17.97 7.28
C SER A 619 -24.14 17.26 5.94
N MET A 620 -24.42 17.94 4.83
CA MET A 620 -24.31 17.38 3.47
C MET A 620 -22.86 17.19 3.01
N GLU A 621 -21.95 16.94 3.95
CA GLU A 621 -20.54 16.62 3.70
C GLU A 621 -20.36 15.14 3.38
#